data_AF-A0A6G1PYU3-F1
#
_entry.id   AF-A0A6G1PYU3-F1
#
_cell.length_a   1.000
_cell.length_b   1.000
_cell.length_c   1.000
_cell.angle_alpha   90.00
_cell.angle_beta   90.00
_cell.angle_gamma   90.00
#
_symmetry.space_group_name_H-M   'P 1'
#
loop_
_entity.id
_entity.type
_entity.pdbx_description
1 polymer ?
#
loop_
_entity_poly.entity_id
_entity_poly.type
_entity_poly.pdbx_seq_one_letter_code
_entity_poly.pdbx_strand_id
1 'polypeptide(L)'
;MEPQSKRRKGSVYDTDSWIAYPVLSDEQSQDVELIEAFAAPILNKKETSRLVRELNGRYPLNGVQHIKRVRACKEKGTPHPLEILVCLKSDAPDMKVVSLDSLLPSDEVRHDGLGQPFVVKIPARSPLTRPQFELASKHWPTSFHEDKQVTVALRGELFSPPQKATMHMYMMSAVTAAKAAKDEGMEAVGAVVVNPVTEKIVAVGHDCRRDHPLHHAVMVCIDLVAQSQGGGCYTFDSHPGCQFISPRSSTDQNEPDAMKSSQPYICTGYDLYVTREPCVMCAMALVHSRIGRVFYGITSADGALGTKFKVHSQKDLNHHFEVYKGILGKQCEALNMSSGHITTECLEER
;
A
#
# COMPACT_ATOMS: atom_id res chain seq x y z
N MET A 1 3.67 20.67 -7.35
CA MET A 1 2.56 21.62 -7.54
C MET A 1 1.31 20.81 -7.74
N GLU A 2 0.51 20.67 -6.69
CA GLU A 2 -0.80 20.02 -6.76
C GLU A 2 -1.79 20.93 -7.52
N PRO A 3 -2.69 20.37 -8.34
CA PRO A 3 -3.67 21.17 -9.05
C PRO A 3 -4.80 21.59 -8.09
N GLN A 4 -5.01 22.91 -7.97
CA GLN A 4 -6.10 23.52 -7.20
C GLN A 4 -7.47 23.14 -7.77
N SER A 5 -8.36 22.61 -6.94
CA SER A 5 -9.74 22.28 -7.31
C SER A 5 -10.68 23.49 -7.13
N LYS A 6 -11.53 23.73 -8.13
CA LYS A 6 -12.55 24.79 -8.11
C LYS A 6 -13.73 24.38 -7.22
N ARG A 7 -14.08 25.26 -6.28
CA ARG A 7 -15.26 25.18 -5.39
C ARG A 7 -16.57 25.13 -6.17
N ARG A 8 -17.46 24.19 -5.82
CA ARG A 8 -18.90 24.21 -6.18
C ARG A 8 -19.74 24.32 -4.91
N LYS A 9 -20.73 25.23 -4.93
CA LYS A 9 -21.72 25.47 -3.86
C LYS A 9 -22.99 24.68 -4.16
N GLY A 10 -23.57 24.01 -3.15
CA GLY A 10 -24.93 23.45 -3.22
C GLY A 10 -25.23 22.30 -2.25
N SER A 11 -25.60 22.65 -1.02
CA SER A 11 -26.55 21.99 -0.08
C SER A 11 -27.08 20.58 -0.37
N VAL A 12 -26.62 19.58 0.39
CA VAL A 12 -27.27 18.66 1.37
C VAL A 12 -26.08 17.84 1.90
N TYR A 13 -26.01 17.46 3.18
CA TYR A 13 -24.83 16.77 3.78
C TYR A 13 -24.15 15.82 2.79
N ASP A 14 -22.96 16.20 2.30
CA ASP A 14 -22.20 15.48 1.29
C ASP A 14 -21.63 14.20 1.91
N THR A 15 -22.45 13.14 1.93
CA THR A 15 -22.08 11.79 2.33
C THR A 15 -21.04 11.16 1.40
N ASP A 16 -20.68 11.82 0.29
CA ASP A 16 -20.09 11.19 -0.90
C ASP A 16 -18.63 11.59 -1.18
N SER A 17 -17.99 12.48 -0.41
CA SER A 17 -16.63 12.96 -0.72
C SER A 17 -15.49 12.23 0.01
N TRP A 18 -15.57 10.91 0.17
CA TRP A 18 -14.42 10.12 0.61
C TRP A 18 -13.96 9.11 -0.44
N ILE A 19 -12.66 8.88 -0.47
CA ILE A 19 -11.98 7.93 -1.36
C ILE A 19 -11.13 7.03 -0.48
N ALA A 20 -11.28 5.71 -0.65
CA ALA A 20 -10.40 4.73 -0.04
C ALA A 20 -9.14 4.60 -0.88
N TYR A 21 -8.01 5.04 -0.33
CA TYR A 21 -6.70 4.88 -0.97
C TYR A 21 -5.96 3.67 -0.39
N PRO A 22 -5.36 2.81 -1.23
CA PRO A 22 -4.55 1.71 -0.72
C PRO A 22 -3.31 2.25 0.00
N VAL A 23 -2.91 1.59 1.07
CA VAL A 23 -1.57 1.79 1.63
C VAL A 23 -0.61 0.80 0.99
N LEU A 24 0.14 1.31 0.02
CA LEU A 24 1.15 0.55 -0.72
C LEU A 24 2.31 0.13 0.17
N SER A 25 2.92 -1.02 -0.15
CA SER A 25 4.16 -1.47 0.49
C SER A 25 5.31 -0.47 0.26
N ASP A 26 6.39 -0.60 1.02
CA ASP A 26 7.58 0.24 0.81
C ASP A 26 8.13 0.10 -0.61
N GLU A 27 8.13 -1.11 -1.18
CA GLU A 27 8.62 -1.32 -2.54
C GLU A 27 7.75 -0.69 -3.62
N GLN A 28 6.44 -0.65 -3.39
CA GLN A 28 5.47 -0.05 -4.31
C GLN A 28 5.41 1.48 -4.22
N SER A 29 5.87 2.05 -3.09
CA SER A 29 5.81 3.50 -2.81
C SER A 29 7.17 4.19 -2.77
N GLN A 30 8.28 3.45 -2.79
CA GLN A 30 9.63 4.01 -2.87
C GLN A 30 9.84 4.78 -4.19
N ASP A 31 10.74 5.75 -4.11
CA ASP A 31 11.23 6.46 -5.29
C ASP A 31 12.03 5.55 -6.23
N VAL A 32 12.15 5.98 -7.48
CA VAL A 32 12.96 5.26 -8.48
C VAL A 32 14.44 5.46 -8.18
N GLU A 33 15.05 4.46 -7.54
CA GLU A 33 16.50 4.37 -7.35
C GLU A 33 17.22 4.20 -8.70
N LEU A 34 18.33 4.92 -8.89
CA LEU A 34 19.11 4.90 -10.12
C LEU A 34 20.52 4.41 -9.86
N ILE A 35 21.01 3.55 -10.75
CA ILE A 35 22.41 3.09 -10.78
C ILE A 35 23.09 3.53 -12.08
N GLU A 36 24.42 3.56 -12.07
CA GLU A 36 25.22 3.92 -13.23
C GLU A 36 25.53 2.69 -14.09
N ALA A 37 25.44 2.88 -15.40
CA ALA A 37 25.79 1.87 -16.41
C ALA A 37 26.52 2.54 -17.57
N PHE A 38 27.28 1.75 -18.33
CA PHE A 38 27.89 2.19 -19.57
C PHE A 38 26.95 1.88 -20.74
N ALA A 39 26.71 2.85 -21.60
CA ALA A 39 26.00 2.70 -22.86
C ALA A 39 26.91 3.12 -24.02
N ALA A 40 26.62 2.64 -25.23
CA ALA A 40 27.34 3.03 -26.44
C ALA A 40 26.35 3.19 -27.61
N PRO A 41 26.61 4.11 -28.55
CA PRO A 41 25.82 4.20 -29.78
C PRO A 41 26.12 3.00 -30.68
N ILE A 42 25.11 2.47 -31.36
CA ILE A 42 25.25 1.42 -32.37
C ILE A 42 25.45 2.10 -33.72
N LEU A 43 26.68 2.02 -34.24
CA LEU A 43 27.08 2.64 -35.50
C LEU A 43 26.47 1.94 -36.72
N ASN A 44 26.28 0.62 -36.62
CA ASN A 44 25.67 -0.20 -37.68
C ASN A 44 24.50 -1.02 -37.13
N LYS A 45 23.27 -0.62 -37.47
CA LYS A 45 22.03 -1.27 -37.03
C LYS A 45 21.95 -2.77 -37.37
N LYS A 46 22.64 -3.24 -38.42
CA LYS A 46 22.66 -4.67 -38.80
C LYS A 46 23.33 -5.54 -37.74
N GLU A 47 24.23 -4.96 -36.94
CA GLU A 47 24.96 -5.67 -35.89
C GLU A 47 24.20 -5.76 -34.56
N THR A 48 23.03 -5.11 -34.42
CA THR A 48 22.31 -5.01 -33.15
C THR A 48 22.08 -6.37 -32.49
N SER A 49 21.57 -7.36 -33.23
CA SER A 49 21.29 -8.70 -32.68
C SER A 49 22.57 -9.44 -32.25
N ARG A 50 23.66 -9.25 -33.00
CA ARG A 50 24.98 -9.82 -32.67
C ARG A 50 25.50 -9.21 -31.37
N LEU A 51 25.51 -7.88 -31.30
CA LEU A 51 25.97 -7.11 -30.13
C LEU A 51 25.18 -7.46 -28.87
N VAL A 52 23.84 -7.55 -28.96
CA VAL A 52 23.01 -7.97 -27.81
C VAL A 52 23.40 -9.37 -27.32
N ARG A 53 23.62 -10.32 -28.24
CA ARG A 53 23.99 -11.70 -27.88
C ARG A 53 25.37 -11.77 -27.21
N GLU A 54 26.37 -11.12 -27.80
CA GLU A 54 27.75 -11.12 -27.28
C GLU A 54 27.83 -10.40 -25.93
N LEU A 55 27.18 -9.23 -25.82
CA LEU A 55 27.14 -8.48 -24.57
C LEU A 55 26.34 -9.20 -23.47
N ASN A 56 25.28 -9.95 -23.80
CA ASN A 56 24.61 -10.79 -22.81
C ASN A 56 25.49 -11.95 -22.33
N GLY A 57 26.35 -12.49 -23.19
CA GLY A 57 27.33 -13.51 -22.80
C GLY A 57 28.39 -12.98 -21.84
N ARG A 58 28.90 -11.76 -22.09
CA ARG A 58 30.01 -11.18 -21.31
C ARG A 58 29.57 -10.38 -20.09
N TYR A 59 28.53 -9.57 -20.24
CA TYR A 59 27.96 -8.70 -19.21
C TYR A 59 26.45 -8.93 -19.13
N PRO A 60 26.01 -10.07 -18.56
CA PRO A 60 24.60 -10.27 -18.28
C PRO A 60 24.12 -9.19 -17.32
N LEU A 61 22.96 -8.57 -17.62
CA LEU A 61 22.35 -7.54 -16.79
C LEU A 61 21.66 -8.14 -15.55
N ASN A 62 22.44 -8.85 -14.73
CA ASN A 62 21.96 -9.50 -13.52
C ASN A 62 21.40 -8.47 -12.54
N GLY A 63 20.21 -8.73 -12.01
CA GLY A 63 19.51 -7.82 -11.09
C GLY A 63 18.72 -6.70 -11.77
N VAL A 64 18.94 -6.43 -13.08
CA VAL A 64 18.20 -5.40 -13.84
C VAL A 64 17.60 -5.94 -15.14
N GLN A 65 17.08 -7.17 -15.12
CA GLN A 65 16.50 -7.83 -16.30
C GLN A 65 15.25 -7.11 -16.86
N HIS A 66 14.64 -6.22 -16.08
CA HIS A 66 13.55 -5.36 -16.51
C HIS A 66 14.02 -4.28 -17.51
N ILE A 67 15.30 -3.94 -17.55
CA ILE A 67 15.86 -2.91 -18.42
C ILE A 67 16.04 -3.45 -19.84
N LYS A 68 15.50 -2.73 -20.84
CA LYS A 68 15.70 -3.11 -22.24
C LYS A 68 17.13 -2.78 -22.66
N ARG A 69 17.87 -3.76 -23.18
CA ARG A 69 19.29 -3.60 -23.57
C ARG A 69 19.52 -2.49 -24.59
N VAL A 70 18.58 -2.29 -25.51
CA VAL A 70 18.68 -1.33 -26.62
C VAL A 70 17.57 -0.28 -26.53
N ARG A 71 17.91 0.97 -26.85
CA ARG A 71 16.95 2.08 -27.00
C ARG A 71 17.18 2.85 -28.29
N ALA A 72 16.16 3.59 -28.72
CA ALA A 72 16.33 4.64 -29.73
C ALA A 72 17.01 5.87 -29.10
N CYS A 73 17.88 6.53 -29.87
CA CYS A 73 18.51 7.78 -29.46
C CYS A 73 17.46 8.87 -29.23
N LYS A 74 17.71 9.75 -28.26
CA LYS A 74 16.80 10.86 -27.93
C LYS A 74 16.89 12.00 -28.95
N GLU A 75 18.07 12.22 -29.52
CA GLU A 75 18.31 13.30 -30.48
C GLU A 75 17.77 12.93 -31.87
N LYS A 76 16.94 13.80 -32.46
CA LYS A 76 16.43 13.59 -33.81
C LYS A 76 17.51 14.00 -34.83
N GLY A 77 17.83 13.09 -35.77
CA GLY A 77 18.79 13.36 -36.85
C GLY A 77 20.22 12.86 -36.60
N THR A 78 20.48 12.16 -35.50
CA THR A 78 21.76 11.46 -35.30
C THR A 78 22.02 10.43 -36.41
N PRO A 79 23.28 10.28 -36.88
CA PRO A 79 23.66 9.24 -37.84
C PRO A 79 23.47 7.82 -37.28
N HIS A 80 23.36 7.68 -35.96
CA HIS A 80 23.24 6.40 -35.26
C HIS A 80 21.97 6.39 -34.41
N PRO A 81 20.88 5.75 -34.88
CA PRO A 81 19.56 5.89 -34.27
C PRO A 81 19.35 5.04 -33.01
N LEU A 82 20.31 4.17 -32.65
CA LEU A 82 20.19 3.24 -31.54
C LEU A 82 21.38 3.35 -30.58
N GLU A 83 21.09 3.11 -29.30
CA GLU A 83 22.06 2.99 -28.22
C GLU A 83 21.85 1.65 -27.51
N ILE A 84 22.94 1.06 -27.01
CA ILE A 84 22.94 -0.22 -26.31
C ILE A 84 23.64 -0.09 -24.96
N LEU A 85 23.08 -0.71 -23.93
CA LEU A 85 23.76 -0.88 -22.65
C LEU A 85 24.87 -1.92 -22.79
N VAL A 86 26.09 -1.54 -22.39
CA VAL A 86 27.28 -2.38 -22.42
C VAL A 86 27.36 -3.20 -21.15
N CYS A 87 27.41 -2.57 -19.98
CA CYS A 87 27.46 -3.24 -18.67
C CYS A 87 27.06 -2.29 -17.54
N LEU A 88 26.86 -2.81 -16.33
CA LEU A 88 26.75 -1.98 -15.13
C LEU A 88 28.14 -1.46 -14.75
N LYS A 89 28.20 -0.26 -14.15
CA LYS A 89 29.48 0.28 -13.68
C LYS A 89 30.11 -0.60 -12.59
N SER A 90 29.29 -1.30 -11.80
CA SER A 90 29.73 -2.29 -10.81
C SER A 90 30.47 -3.48 -11.42
N ASP A 91 30.22 -3.79 -12.70
CA ASP A 91 30.87 -4.90 -13.42
C ASP A 91 32.25 -4.49 -13.96
N ALA A 92 32.59 -3.19 -13.92
CA ALA A 92 33.85 -2.63 -14.39
C ALA A 92 34.33 -1.44 -13.50
N PRO A 93 34.64 -1.70 -12.21
CA PRO A 93 34.86 -0.64 -11.21
C PRO A 93 36.15 0.18 -11.43
N ASP A 94 37.18 -0.40 -12.05
CA ASP A 94 38.51 0.22 -12.19
C ASP A 94 38.66 1.11 -13.44
N MET A 95 37.60 1.28 -14.22
CA MET A 95 37.60 2.03 -15.49
C MET A 95 37.50 3.54 -15.25
N LYS A 96 38.65 4.22 -15.17
CA LYS A 96 38.72 5.70 -15.10
C LYS A 96 38.52 6.39 -16.45
N VAL A 97 38.87 5.73 -17.54
CA VAL A 97 38.72 6.21 -18.92
C VAL A 97 37.77 5.27 -19.63
N VAL A 98 36.68 5.81 -20.16
CA VAL A 98 35.60 5.05 -20.78
C VAL A 98 35.96 4.83 -22.25
N SER A 99 36.72 3.79 -22.57
CA SER A 99 36.96 3.37 -23.96
C SER A 99 36.39 1.98 -24.25
N LEU A 100 36.09 1.68 -25.51
CA LEU A 100 35.60 0.36 -25.90
C LEU A 100 36.63 -0.74 -25.57
N ASP A 101 37.91 -0.53 -25.87
CA ASP A 101 38.98 -1.51 -25.61
C ASP A 101 39.09 -1.87 -24.13
N SER A 102 38.82 -0.89 -23.28
CA SER A 102 38.90 -1.02 -21.83
C SER A 102 37.70 -1.81 -21.27
N LEU A 103 36.50 -1.63 -21.83
CA LEU A 103 35.28 -2.33 -21.41
C LEU A 103 35.10 -3.69 -22.08
N LEU A 104 35.57 -3.82 -23.33
CA LEU A 104 35.41 -4.96 -24.22
C LEU A 104 36.78 -5.29 -24.87
N PRO A 105 37.67 -6.00 -24.16
CA PRO A 105 38.93 -6.46 -24.73
C PRO A 105 38.69 -7.30 -26.00
N SER A 106 39.52 -7.06 -27.02
CA SER A 106 39.32 -7.50 -28.42
C SER A 106 39.15 -9.01 -28.59
N ASP A 107 39.64 -9.80 -27.63
CA ASP A 107 39.67 -11.26 -27.68
C ASP A 107 38.32 -11.92 -27.34
N GLU A 108 37.36 -11.18 -26.78
CA GLU A 108 36.09 -11.74 -26.28
C GLU A 108 34.84 -11.18 -26.95
N VAL A 109 34.83 -9.89 -27.33
CA VAL A 109 33.68 -9.24 -27.99
C VAL A 109 34.17 -8.33 -29.10
N ARG A 110 33.66 -8.53 -30.32
CA ARG A 110 33.97 -7.62 -31.43
C ARG A 110 33.19 -6.33 -31.25
N HIS A 111 33.90 -5.26 -30.88
CA HIS A 111 33.33 -3.92 -30.76
C HIS A 111 33.04 -3.25 -32.12
N ASP A 112 33.23 -3.97 -33.24
CA ASP A 112 32.87 -3.52 -34.59
C ASP A 112 31.39 -3.09 -34.64
N GLY A 113 31.16 -1.80 -34.90
CA GLY A 113 29.81 -1.24 -34.97
C GLY A 113 29.30 -0.63 -33.66
N LEU A 114 30.14 -0.53 -32.61
CA LEU A 114 29.90 0.32 -31.44
C LEU A 114 30.71 1.63 -31.55
N GLY A 115 30.13 2.73 -31.11
CA GLY A 115 30.86 3.98 -30.91
C GLY A 115 31.35 4.11 -29.48
N GLN A 116 31.91 5.28 -29.15
CA GLN A 116 32.51 5.51 -27.83
C GLN A 116 31.47 5.36 -26.71
N PRO A 117 31.82 4.69 -25.61
CA PRO A 117 30.89 4.47 -24.50
C PRO A 117 30.75 5.74 -23.66
N PHE A 118 29.62 5.86 -22.98
CA PHE A 118 29.30 6.97 -22.08
C PHE A 118 28.49 6.46 -20.88
N VAL A 119 28.51 7.22 -19.79
CA VAL A 119 27.80 6.86 -18.56
C VAL A 119 26.34 7.29 -18.66
N VAL A 120 25.44 6.40 -18.25
CA VAL A 120 24.01 6.67 -18.12
C VAL A 120 23.51 6.23 -16.75
N LYS A 121 22.41 6.83 -16.30
CA LYS A 121 21.68 6.39 -15.13
C LYS A 121 20.47 5.57 -15.56
N ILE A 122 20.33 4.37 -15.01
CA ILE A 122 19.21 3.46 -15.28
C ILE A 122 18.49 3.10 -13.98
N PRO A 123 17.19 2.77 -14.02
CA PRO A 123 16.46 2.26 -12.86
C PRO A 123 17.13 1.02 -12.28
N ALA A 124 17.33 1.01 -10.97
CA ALA A 124 17.95 -0.10 -10.24
C ALA A 124 16.99 -1.27 -10.02
N ARG A 125 15.68 -0.99 -9.97
CA ARG A 125 14.62 -1.94 -9.62
C ARG A 125 13.48 -1.87 -10.62
N SER A 126 12.83 -3.01 -10.83
CA SER A 126 11.64 -3.11 -11.64
C SER A 126 10.52 -2.23 -11.07
N PRO A 127 9.87 -1.38 -11.87
CA PRO A 127 8.74 -0.60 -11.38
C PRO A 127 7.57 -1.52 -11.03
N LEU A 128 6.94 -1.29 -9.88
CA LEU A 128 5.77 -2.05 -9.41
C LEU A 128 4.46 -1.30 -9.63
N THR A 129 4.52 0.03 -9.78
CA THR A 129 3.35 0.88 -10.02
C THR A 129 3.50 1.68 -11.31
N ARG A 130 2.37 2.11 -11.89
CA ARG A 130 2.37 2.98 -13.08
C ARG A 130 3.17 4.29 -12.85
N PRO A 131 3.02 5.01 -11.72
CA PRO A 131 3.86 6.17 -11.44
C PRO A 131 5.36 5.87 -11.43
N GLN A 132 5.77 4.76 -10.79
CA GLN A 132 7.17 4.32 -10.81
C GLN A 132 7.64 4.02 -12.23
N PHE A 133 6.83 3.32 -13.03
CA PHE A 133 7.16 3.02 -14.43
C PHE A 133 7.34 4.29 -15.27
N GLU A 134 6.45 5.26 -15.13
CA GLU A 134 6.51 6.52 -15.86
C GLU A 134 7.75 7.34 -15.50
N LEU A 135 8.18 7.31 -14.23
CA LEU A 135 9.42 7.92 -13.78
C LEU A 135 10.64 7.14 -14.30
N ALA A 136 10.67 5.83 -14.11
CA ALA A 136 11.76 4.95 -14.54
C ALA A 136 12.02 5.03 -16.06
N SER A 137 10.95 5.06 -16.86
CA SER A 137 11.01 5.12 -18.32
C SER A 137 11.64 6.40 -18.86
N LYS A 138 11.72 7.48 -18.06
CA LYS A 138 12.42 8.73 -18.46
C LYS A 138 13.94 8.54 -18.51
N HIS A 139 14.47 7.63 -17.68
CA HIS A 139 15.88 7.34 -17.56
C HIS A 139 16.34 6.35 -18.63
N TRP A 140 15.67 5.20 -18.69
CA TRP A 140 15.94 4.17 -19.68
C TRP A 140 14.69 3.32 -19.95
N PRO A 141 14.47 2.82 -21.18
CA PRO A 141 13.33 1.96 -21.46
C PRO A 141 13.32 0.72 -20.57
N THR A 142 12.24 0.56 -19.81
CA THR A 142 12.02 -0.56 -18.90
C THR A 142 10.79 -1.35 -19.33
N SER A 143 10.79 -2.64 -19.01
CA SER A 143 9.61 -3.49 -19.04
C SER A 143 8.76 -3.21 -17.81
N PHE A 144 7.45 -3.33 -17.96
CA PHE A 144 6.49 -3.18 -16.86
C PHE A 144 5.25 -4.00 -17.15
N HIS A 145 4.89 -4.82 -16.18
CA HIS A 145 3.65 -5.59 -16.18
C HIS A 145 2.72 -4.93 -15.19
N GLU A 146 1.66 -4.33 -15.70
CA GLU A 146 0.76 -3.54 -14.87
C GLU A 146 -0.11 -4.41 -13.98
N ASP A 147 -0.07 -4.16 -12.67
CA ASP A 147 -1.11 -4.60 -11.77
C ASP A 147 -2.31 -3.65 -11.89
N LYS A 148 -3.35 -4.13 -12.58
CA LYS A 148 -4.57 -3.36 -12.83
C LYS A 148 -5.29 -2.99 -11.54
N GLN A 149 -5.27 -3.86 -10.51
CA GLN A 149 -5.95 -3.57 -9.25
C GLN A 149 -5.25 -2.42 -8.52
N VAL A 150 -3.91 -2.44 -8.45
CA VAL A 150 -3.14 -1.34 -7.85
C VAL A 150 -3.35 -0.04 -8.63
N THR A 151 -3.36 -0.07 -9.96
CA THR A 151 -3.61 1.13 -10.77
C THR A 151 -4.99 1.72 -10.52
N VAL A 152 -6.04 0.89 -10.50
CA VAL A 152 -7.42 1.34 -10.23
C VAL A 152 -7.55 1.86 -8.79
N ALA A 153 -6.90 1.20 -7.84
CA ALA A 153 -6.89 1.62 -6.44
C ALA A 153 -6.19 2.96 -6.22
N LEU A 154 -5.08 3.23 -6.90
CA LEU A 154 -4.39 4.53 -6.85
C LEU A 154 -5.21 5.67 -7.44
N ARG A 155 -6.15 5.38 -8.35
CA ARG A 155 -7.12 6.36 -8.86
C ARG A 155 -8.31 6.58 -7.94
N GLY A 156 -8.46 5.79 -6.87
CA GLY A 156 -9.62 5.85 -5.98
C GLY A 156 -10.87 5.17 -6.55
N GLU A 157 -10.70 4.35 -7.58
CA GLU A 157 -11.76 3.73 -8.38
C GLU A 157 -11.98 2.26 -8.03
N LEU A 158 -11.31 1.74 -6.99
CA LEU A 158 -11.36 0.31 -6.64
C LEU A 158 -12.75 -0.16 -6.20
N PHE A 159 -13.46 0.69 -5.47
CA PHE A 159 -14.77 0.35 -4.91
C PHE A 159 -15.88 1.03 -5.70
N SER A 160 -16.83 0.23 -6.16
CA SER A 160 -18.05 0.71 -6.83
C SER A 160 -18.93 1.54 -5.87
N PRO A 161 -19.84 2.39 -6.38
CA PRO A 161 -20.72 3.16 -5.52
C PRO A 161 -21.54 2.33 -4.51
N PRO A 162 -22.13 1.16 -4.88
CA PRO A 162 -22.81 0.30 -3.90
C PRO A 162 -21.86 -0.22 -2.79
N GLN A 163 -20.64 -0.62 -3.15
CA GLN A 163 -19.64 -1.05 -2.15
C GLN A 163 -19.27 0.10 -1.22
N LYS A 164 -19.10 1.31 -1.74
CA LYS A 164 -18.84 2.50 -0.91
C LYS A 164 -20.01 2.79 0.04
N ALA A 165 -21.26 2.61 -0.38
CA ALA A 165 -22.41 2.77 0.51
C ALA A 165 -22.36 1.78 1.68
N THR A 166 -22.04 0.51 1.41
CA THR A 166 -21.87 -0.51 2.45
C THR A 166 -20.70 -0.20 3.40
N MET A 167 -19.54 0.17 2.84
CA MET A 167 -18.37 0.61 3.62
C MET A 167 -18.68 1.84 4.50
N HIS A 168 -19.48 2.77 3.99
CA HIS A 168 -19.95 3.94 4.74
C HIS A 168 -20.75 3.52 5.97
N MET A 169 -21.68 2.57 5.84
CA MET A 169 -22.45 2.07 7.00
C MET A 169 -21.55 1.41 8.05
N TYR A 170 -20.57 0.61 7.64
CA TYR A 170 -19.64 -0.05 8.56
C TYR A 170 -18.76 0.96 9.30
N MET A 171 -18.17 1.92 8.59
CA MET A 171 -17.37 2.96 9.23
C MET A 171 -18.23 3.88 10.11
N MET A 172 -19.49 4.17 9.73
CA MET A 172 -20.39 4.95 10.59
C MET A 172 -20.73 4.21 11.89
N SER A 173 -20.80 2.87 11.84
CA SER A 173 -20.94 2.04 13.04
C SER A 173 -19.71 2.17 13.94
N ALA A 174 -18.50 2.17 13.37
CA ALA A 174 -17.27 2.44 14.11
C ALA A 174 -17.23 3.87 14.70
N VAL A 175 -17.70 4.87 13.96
CA VAL A 175 -17.83 6.26 14.46
C VAL A 175 -18.82 6.35 15.62
N THR A 176 -19.92 5.61 15.56
CA THR A 176 -20.89 5.55 16.67
C THR A 176 -20.26 4.94 17.91
N ALA A 177 -19.53 3.83 17.78
CA ALA A 177 -18.80 3.21 18.88
C ALA A 177 -17.74 4.16 19.47
N ALA A 178 -17.03 4.91 18.62
CA ALA A 178 -16.05 5.90 19.05
C ALA A 178 -16.66 7.05 19.87
N LYS A 179 -17.90 7.45 19.55
CA LYS A 179 -18.65 8.45 20.34
C LYS A 179 -19.05 7.88 21.71
N ALA A 180 -19.50 6.62 21.77
CA ALA A 180 -19.81 5.97 23.04
C ALA A 180 -18.59 5.92 23.97
N ALA A 181 -17.40 5.53 23.46
CA ALA A 181 -16.15 5.61 24.21
C ALA A 181 -15.91 7.02 24.77
N LYS A 182 -16.08 8.05 23.94
CA LYS A 182 -15.89 9.44 24.34
C LYS A 182 -16.85 9.88 25.44
N ASP A 183 -18.12 9.47 25.35
CA ASP A 183 -19.15 9.78 26.35
C ASP A 183 -18.83 9.10 27.70
N GLU A 184 -18.13 7.96 27.67
CA GLU A 184 -17.57 7.27 28.85
C GLU A 184 -16.22 7.85 29.33
N GLY A 185 -15.73 8.90 28.67
CA GLY A 185 -14.46 9.55 28.99
C GLY A 185 -13.22 8.76 28.55
N MET A 186 -13.37 7.83 27.60
CA MET A 186 -12.27 7.13 26.93
C MET A 186 -11.81 7.92 25.70
N GLU A 187 -10.73 7.46 25.07
CA GLU A 187 -10.30 7.98 23.78
C GLU A 187 -11.34 7.67 22.69
N ALA A 188 -11.65 8.65 21.84
CA ALA A 188 -12.70 8.54 20.82
C ALA A 188 -12.27 7.68 19.61
N VAL A 189 -12.04 6.38 19.84
CA VAL A 189 -11.65 5.39 18.84
C VAL A 189 -12.64 4.24 18.86
N GLY A 190 -13.16 3.89 17.69
CA GLY A 190 -14.13 2.82 17.51
C GLY A 190 -13.75 1.94 16.32
N ALA A 191 -14.17 0.68 16.39
CA ALA A 191 -13.83 -0.35 15.43
C ALA A 191 -15.01 -1.33 15.22
N VAL A 192 -15.07 -1.90 14.02
CA VAL A 192 -16.07 -2.90 13.62
C VAL A 192 -15.40 -3.97 12.78
N VAL A 193 -15.66 -5.23 13.11
CA VAL A 193 -15.24 -6.40 12.32
C VAL A 193 -16.42 -6.92 11.52
N VAL A 194 -16.22 -7.15 10.23
CA VAL A 194 -17.25 -7.59 9.28
C VAL A 194 -16.80 -8.87 8.61
N ASN A 195 -17.72 -9.83 8.47
CA ASN A 195 -17.53 -10.98 7.61
C ASN A 195 -17.87 -10.58 6.16
N PRO A 196 -16.89 -10.52 5.24
CA PRO A 196 -17.13 -10.03 3.88
C PRO A 196 -17.96 -11.00 3.03
N VAL A 197 -18.09 -12.27 3.43
CA VAL A 197 -18.92 -13.27 2.72
C VAL A 197 -20.39 -13.06 3.04
N THR A 198 -20.72 -12.79 4.31
CA THR A 198 -22.10 -12.61 4.75
C THR A 198 -22.54 -11.15 4.81
N GLU A 199 -21.60 -10.21 4.63
CA GLU A 199 -21.80 -8.76 4.77
C GLU A 199 -22.36 -8.34 6.15
N LYS A 200 -22.10 -9.15 7.18
CA LYS A 200 -22.60 -8.93 8.54
C LYS A 200 -21.48 -8.45 9.45
N ILE A 201 -21.81 -7.50 10.32
CA ILE A 201 -20.97 -7.10 11.45
C ILE A 201 -20.90 -8.29 12.42
N VAL A 202 -19.69 -8.71 12.76
CA VAL A 202 -19.42 -9.79 13.71
C VAL A 202 -19.15 -9.22 15.11
N ALA A 203 -18.43 -8.09 15.17
CA ALA A 203 -18.11 -7.42 16.42
C ALA A 203 -18.06 -5.89 16.24
N VAL A 204 -18.45 -5.16 17.27
CA VAL A 204 -18.31 -3.71 17.43
C VAL A 204 -17.58 -3.47 18.73
N GLY A 205 -16.53 -2.65 18.70
CA GLY A 205 -15.74 -2.32 19.89
C GLY A 205 -15.26 -0.88 19.87
N HIS A 206 -14.90 -0.37 21.03
CA HIS A 206 -14.31 0.95 21.17
C HIS A 206 -13.14 0.92 22.16
N ASP A 207 -12.48 2.06 22.33
CA ASP A 207 -11.42 2.21 23.31
C ASP A 207 -11.96 1.97 24.74
N CYS A 208 -11.27 1.12 25.50
CA CYS A 208 -11.56 0.84 26.91
C CYS A 208 -10.29 0.99 27.77
N ARG A 209 -9.36 1.89 27.40
CA ARG A 209 -8.04 1.96 28.05
C ARG A 209 -8.03 2.39 29.51
N ARG A 210 -9.09 3.03 30.00
CA ARG A 210 -9.21 3.32 31.45
C ARG A 210 -9.34 2.05 32.28
N ASP A 211 -9.85 0.98 31.69
CA ASP A 211 -10.00 -0.31 32.36
C ASP A 211 -8.71 -1.13 32.25
N HIS A 212 -8.08 -1.12 31.07
CA HIS A 212 -6.79 -1.78 30.87
C HIS A 212 -6.01 -1.12 29.71
N PRO A 213 -4.71 -0.83 29.86
CA PRO A 213 -3.94 -0.05 28.89
C PRO A 213 -3.85 -0.68 27.48
N LEU A 214 -4.06 -2.00 27.37
CA LEU A 214 -4.05 -2.71 26.07
C LEU A 214 -5.43 -2.80 25.41
N HIS A 215 -6.51 -2.32 26.03
CA HIS A 215 -7.87 -2.38 25.49
C HIS A 215 -8.12 -1.26 24.47
N HIS A 216 -7.34 -1.27 23.41
CA HIS A 216 -7.59 -0.45 22.22
C HIS A 216 -8.78 -1.04 21.46
N ALA A 217 -9.55 -0.21 20.74
CA ALA A 217 -10.73 -0.66 19.99
C ALA A 217 -10.49 -1.89 19.10
N VAL A 218 -9.32 -1.98 18.45
CA VAL A 218 -8.94 -3.14 17.64
C VAL A 218 -8.77 -4.41 18.48
N MET A 219 -8.12 -4.32 19.64
CA MET A 219 -7.91 -5.46 20.54
C MET A 219 -9.24 -5.93 21.12
N VAL A 220 -10.11 -5.00 21.51
CA VAL A 220 -11.47 -5.27 21.96
C VAL A 220 -12.25 -6.02 20.89
N CYS A 221 -12.23 -5.55 19.63
CA CYS A 221 -12.87 -6.26 18.52
C CYS A 221 -12.33 -7.67 18.29
N ILE A 222 -11.01 -7.88 18.35
CA ILE A 222 -10.40 -9.20 18.20
C ILE A 222 -10.88 -10.15 19.30
N ASP A 223 -10.91 -9.68 20.55
CA ASP A 223 -11.38 -10.48 21.68
C ASP A 223 -12.88 -10.80 21.57
N LEU A 224 -13.71 -9.82 21.19
CA LEU A 224 -15.14 -10.01 20.93
C LEU A 224 -15.42 -11.03 19.81
N VAL A 225 -14.63 -11.02 18.73
CA VAL A 225 -14.69 -12.06 17.69
C VAL A 225 -14.31 -13.42 18.27
N ALA A 226 -13.26 -13.50 19.09
CA ALA A 226 -12.88 -14.75 19.75
C ALA A 226 -13.99 -15.26 20.70
N GLN A 227 -14.67 -14.36 21.44
CA GLN A 227 -15.82 -14.70 22.29
C GLN A 227 -16.98 -15.29 21.47
N SER A 228 -17.27 -14.71 20.29
CA SER A 228 -18.29 -15.26 19.37
C SER A 228 -18.02 -16.71 18.93
N GLN A 229 -16.74 -17.13 18.99
CA GLN A 229 -16.25 -18.45 18.61
C GLN A 229 -15.98 -19.36 19.82
N GLY A 230 -16.43 -18.96 21.02
CA GLY A 230 -16.25 -19.72 22.25
C GLY A 230 -14.87 -19.60 22.90
N GLY A 231 -14.04 -18.65 22.45
CA GLY A 231 -12.80 -18.23 23.10
C GLY A 231 -12.97 -16.89 23.81
N GLY A 232 -11.98 -15.99 23.65
CA GLY A 232 -11.93 -14.68 24.31
C GLY A 232 -11.33 -14.76 25.72
N CYS A 233 -10.76 -13.65 26.17
CA CYS A 233 -10.09 -13.54 27.47
C CYS A 233 -10.79 -12.55 28.40
N TYR A 234 -11.44 -11.51 27.86
CA TYR A 234 -11.96 -10.40 28.64
C TYR A 234 -13.49 -10.33 28.55
N THR A 235 -14.11 -9.59 29.48
CA THR A 235 -15.54 -9.29 29.47
C THR A 235 -15.72 -7.78 29.38
N PHE A 236 -16.63 -7.33 28.52
CA PHE A 236 -16.89 -5.91 28.28
C PHE A 236 -18.30 -5.50 28.72
N ASP A 237 -18.86 -6.18 29.73
CA ASP A 237 -20.24 -5.97 30.22
C ASP A 237 -20.47 -4.54 30.75
N SER A 238 -19.40 -3.85 31.17
CA SER A 238 -19.40 -2.44 31.56
C SER A 238 -19.53 -1.46 30.39
N HIS A 239 -19.36 -1.95 29.15
CA HIS A 239 -19.31 -1.15 27.92
C HIS A 239 -20.37 -1.64 26.93
N PRO A 240 -21.62 -1.14 27.01
CA PRO A 240 -22.71 -1.60 26.14
C PRO A 240 -22.45 -1.32 24.65
N GLY A 241 -21.52 -0.42 24.32
CA GLY A 241 -21.06 -0.19 22.95
C GLY A 241 -20.15 -1.30 22.38
N CYS A 242 -19.66 -2.21 23.23
CA CYS A 242 -18.81 -3.33 22.87
C CYS A 242 -19.63 -4.63 22.81
N GLN A 243 -19.87 -5.16 21.61
CA GLN A 243 -20.76 -6.30 21.40
C GLN A 243 -20.31 -7.19 20.24
N PHE A 244 -20.71 -8.46 20.28
CA PHE A 244 -20.50 -9.43 19.21
C PHE A 244 -21.79 -10.20 18.89
N ILE A 245 -21.87 -10.77 17.69
CA ILE A 245 -22.95 -11.67 17.29
C ILE A 245 -22.46 -13.11 17.43
N SER A 246 -23.11 -13.89 18.28
CA SER A 246 -22.85 -15.33 18.35
C SER A 246 -23.44 -16.02 17.12
N PRO A 247 -22.69 -16.87 16.39
CA PRO A 247 -23.24 -17.67 15.28
C PRO A 247 -24.40 -18.59 15.71
N ARG A 248 -24.54 -18.84 17.02
CA ARG A 248 -25.57 -19.73 17.59
C ARG A 248 -26.90 -19.03 17.91
N SER A 249 -26.99 -17.71 17.78
CA SER A 249 -28.23 -16.98 18.11
C SER A 249 -29.21 -16.85 16.94
N SER A 250 -28.87 -17.31 15.74
CA SER A 250 -29.82 -17.47 14.64
C SER A 250 -30.55 -18.81 14.76
N THR A 251 -31.87 -18.76 14.94
CA THR A 251 -32.81 -19.90 15.04
C THR A 251 -32.97 -20.73 13.75
N ASP A 252 -31.97 -20.78 12.88
CA ASP A 252 -31.98 -21.65 11.69
C ASP A 252 -31.40 -23.02 12.05
N GLN A 253 -32.26 -23.91 12.55
CA GLN A 253 -31.93 -25.32 12.82
C GLN A 253 -31.88 -26.19 11.55
N ASN A 254 -31.81 -25.59 10.35
CA ASN A 254 -31.89 -26.29 9.06
C ASN A 254 -30.67 -26.04 8.15
N GLU A 255 -29.47 -25.87 8.71
CA GLU A 255 -28.23 -25.91 7.92
C GLU A 255 -27.75 -27.37 7.80
N PRO A 256 -27.53 -27.91 6.57
CA PRO A 256 -27.09 -29.28 6.38
C PRO A 256 -25.72 -29.54 7.02
N ASP A 257 -25.51 -30.76 7.54
CA ASP A 257 -24.31 -31.21 8.30
C ASP A 257 -22.95 -30.94 7.61
N ALA A 258 -22.94 -30.63 6.31
CA ALA A 258 -21.75 -30.25 5.54
C ALA A 258 -21.22 -28.82 5.85
N MET A 259 -22.01 -27.97 6.54
CA MET A 259 -21.61 -26.62 6.99
C MET A 259 -21.16 -26.56 8.46
N LYS A 260 -20.94 -27.72 9.11
CA LYS A 260 -20.07 -27.84 10.29
C LYS A 260 -18.58 -27.65 9.91
N SER A 261 -18.28 -26.73 8.98
CA SER A 261 -16.91 -26.33 8.71
C SER A 261 -16.37 -25.67 9.99
N SER A 262 -15.12 -26.00 10.33
CA SER A 262 -14.43 -25.44 11.50
C SER A 262 -14.62 -23.93 11.52
N GLN A 263 -15.13 -23.38 12.64
CA GLN A 263 -15.24 -21.93 12.81
C GLN A 263 -13.90 -21.28 12.42
N PRO A 264 -13.94 -20.14 11.69
CA PRO A 264 -12.72 -19.50 11.21
C PRO A 264 -11.84 -19.15 12.41
N TYR A 265 -10.53 -19.25 12.25
CA TYR A 265 -9.59 -18.86 13.30
C TYR A 265 -9.67 -17.35 13.54
N ILE A 266 -10.37 -16.92 14.59
CA ILE A 266 -10.52 -15.52 15.02
C ILE A 266 -11.00 -14.64 13.85
N CYS A 267 -10.18 -13.71 13.35
CA CYS A 267 -10.55 -12.76 12.30
C CYS A 267 -10.11 -13.21 10.90
N THR A 268 -9.84 -14.51 10.70
CA THR A 268 -9.31 -15.02 9.43
C THR A 268 -10.18 -14.59 8.25
N GLY A 269 -9.63 -13.75 7.37
CA GLY A 269 -10.31 -13.26 6.16
C GLY A 269 -11.39 -12.22 6.40
N TYR A 270 -11.56 -11.69 7.63
CA TYR A 270 -12.53 -10.64 7.92
C TYR A 270 -12.01 -9.24 7.57
N ASP A 271 -12.94 -8.29 7.49
CA ASP A 271 -12.63 -6.88 7.32
C ASP A 271 -12.71 -6.14 8.66
N LEU A 272 -11.76 -5.24 8.91
CA LEU A 272 -11.82 -4.29 10.02
C LEU A 272 -12.07 -2.88 9.49
N TYR A 273 -13.06 -2.19 10.06
CA TYR A 273 -13.27 -0.75 9.89
C TYR A 273 -12.95 -0.05 11.20
N VAL A 274 -12.00 0.89 11.21
CA VAL A 274 -11.55 1.57 12.43
C VAL A 274 -11.39 3.07 12.23
N THR A 275 -11.84 3.89 13.17
CA THR A 275 -11.86 5.35 12.98
C THR A 275 -10.46 5.96 12.91
N ARG A 276 -9.49 5.39 13.62
CA ARG A 276 -8.10 5.88 13.72
C ARG A 276 -7.12 4.76 13.35
N GLU A 277 -6.06 5.09 12.65
CA GLU A 277 -5.04 4.13 12.21
C GLU A 277 -4.48 3.31 13.40
N PRO A 278 -4.45 1.97 13.31
CA PRO A 278 -3.91 1.09 14.34
C PRO A 278 -2.44 1.35 14.65
N CYS A 279 -2.10 1.38 15.94
CA CYS A 279 -0.72 1.40 16.42
C CYS A 279 -0.01 0.06 16.16
N VAL A 280 1.30 -0.02 16.43
CA VAL A 280 2.12 -1.23 16.19
C VAL A 280 1.58 -2.49 16.88
N MET A 281 1.08 -2.37 18.12
CA MET A 281 0.48 -3.49 18.85
C MET A 281 -0.76 -4.00 18.12
N CYS A 282 -1.70 -3.12 17.81
CA CYS A 282 -2.93 -3.47 17.12
C CYS A 282 -2.65 -4.03 15.71
N ALA A 283 -1.71 -3.43 14.99
CA ALA A 283 -1.30 -3.90 13.66
C ALA A 283 -0.72 -5.31 13.71
N MET A 284 0.14 -5.62 14.69
CA MET A 284 0.69 -6.96 14.85
C MET A 284 -0.37 -7.97 15.32
N ALA A 285 -1.30 -7.56 16.18
CA ALA A 285 -2.44 -8.40 16.56
C ALA A 285 -3.30 -8.78 15.34
N LEU A 286 -3.49 -7.86 14.40
CA LEU A 286 -4.21 -8.12 13.15
C LEU A 286 -3.50 -9.14 12.25
N VAL A 287 -2.16 -9.13 12.20
CA VAL A 287 -1.36 -10.19 11.55
C VAL A 287 -1.65 -11.53 12.22
N HIS A 288 -1.57 -11.60 13.54
CA HIS A 288 -1.80 -12.83 14.30
C HIS A 288 -3.23 -13.35 14.20
N SER A 289 -4.22 -12.46 14.05
CA SER A 289 -5.63 -12.80 13.85
C SER A 289 -5.99 -13.10 12.39
N ARG A 290 -5.02 -13.04 11.46
CA ARG A 290 -5.19 -13.29 10.03
C ARG A 290 -6.28 -12.43 9.36
N ILE A 291 -6.40 -11.16 9.76
CA ILE A 291 -7.37 -10.24 9.15
C ILE A 291 -7.19 -10.21 7.62
N GLY A 292 -8.28 -10.08 6.87
CA GLY A 292 -8.23 -9.98 5.41
C GLY A 292 -7.91 -8.57 4.94
N ARG A 293 -8.67 -7.58 5.45
CA ARG A 293 -8.54 -6.17 5.05
C ARG A 293 -8.78 -5.22 6.20
N VAL A 294 -8.13 -4.06 6.17
CA VAL A 294 -8.32 -2.98 7.15
C VAL A 294 -8.63 -1.67 6.45
N PHE A 295 -9.70 -1.01 6.89
CA PHE A 295 -10.14 0.30 6.44
C PHE A 295 -10.05 1.26 7.61
N TYR A 296 -9.27 2.33 7.48
CA TYR A 296 -9.20 3.35 8.53
C TYR A 296 -9.56 4.76 8.06
N GLY A 297 -10.12 5.54 8.97
CA GLY A 297 -10.54 6.91 8.70
C GLY A 297 -9.38 7.90 8.64
N ILE A 298 -8.70 8.09 9.76
CA ILE A 298 -7.60 9.06 9.91
C ILE A 298 -6.29 8.38 10.31
N THR A 299 -5.17 9.01 9.97
CA THR A 299 -3.84 8.58 10.42
C THR A 299 -3.64 8.84 11.92
N SER A 300 -2.66 8.18 12.51
CA SER A 300 -2.24 8.38 13.90
C SER A 300 -0.73 8.55 14.01
N ALA A 301 -0.26 9.33 14.97
CA ALA A 301 1.17 9.60 15.14
C ALA A 301 2.00 8.34 15.47
N ASP A 302 1.37 7.31 16.03
CA ASP A 302 1.93 5.99 16.33
C ASP A 302 1.44 4.89 15.36
N GLY A 303 0.79 5.29 14.28
CA GLY A 303 0.18 4.41 13.29
C GLY A 303 1.20 3.51 12.59
N ALA A 304 0.87 2.22 12.47
CA ALA A 304 1.76 1.18 11.98
C ALA A 304 1.25 0.48 10.71
N LEU A 305 0.21 1.03 10.08
CA LEU A 305 -0.32 0.53 8.80
C LEU A 305 -0.05 1.48 7.63
N GLY A 306 0.51 2.65 7.86
CA GLY A 306 0.96 3.58 6.82
C GLY A 306 1.74 4.80 7.32
N THR A 307 1.62 5.19 8.58
CA THR A 307 2.29 6.41 9.09
C THR A 307 3.76 6.17 9.46
N LYS A 308 4.06 5.33 10.45
CA LYS A 308 5.43 5.00 10.87
C LYS A 308 5.94 3.69 10.30
N PHE A 309 5.04 2.72 10.20
CA PHE A 309 5.33 1.38 9.72
C PHE A 309 4.26 0.94 8.73
N LYS A 310 4.57 -0.14 8.01
CA LYS A 310 3.64 -0.83 7.12
C LYS A 310 3.65 -2.31 7.46
N VAL A 311 3.22 -2.63 8.68
CA VAL A 311 3.28 -3.99 9.25
C VAL A 311 2.57 -4.99 8.34
N HIS A 312 1.45 -4.58 7.72
CA HIS A 312 0.64 -5.38 6.81
C HIS A 312 1.38 -5.88 5.57
N SER A 313 2.51 -5.26 5.19
CA SER A 313 3.28 -5.60 3.99
C SER A 313 4.72 -6.03 4.27
N GLN A 314 5.08 -6.30 5.54
CA GLN A 314 6.45 -6.69 5.89
C GLN A 314 6.76 -8.12 5.44
N LYS A 315 7.76 -8.29 4.57
CA LYS A 315 8.08 -9.57 3.92
C LYS A 315 8.44 -10.70 4.87
N ASP A 316 9.04 -10.37 6.02
CA ASP A 316 9.49 -11.36 7.01
C ASP A 316 8.35 -11.85 7.92
N LEU A 317 7.14 -11.29 7.77
CA LEU A 317 5.94 -11.77 8.47
C LEU A 317 5.21 -12.83 7.66
N ASN A 318 4.54 -13.74 8.36
CA ASN A 318 3.87 -14.91 7.78
C ASN A 318 2.47 -14.65 7.22
N HIS A 319 1.88 -13.48 7.49
CA HIS A 319 0.56 -13.08 7.00
C HIS A 319 0.58 -11.62 6.55
N HIS A 320 -0.06 -11.35 5.41
CA HIS A 320 -0.20 -10.02 4.82
C HIS A 320 -1.67 -9.73 4.56
N PHE A 321 -2.05 -8.47 4.62
CA PHE A 321 -3.44 -8.04 4.43
C PHE A 321 -3.51 -6.67 3.75
N GLU A 322 -4.66 -6.38 3.13
CA GLU A 322 -4.84 -5.12 2.41
C GLU A 322 -5.23 -4.00 3.39
N VAL A 323 -4.72 -2.80 3.16
CA VAL A 323 -5.01 -1.64 3.99
C VAL A 323 -5.49 -0.50 3.11
N TYR A 324 -6.58 0.15 3.51
CA TYR A 324 -7.14 1.31 2.86
C TYR A 324 -7.35 2.45 3.86
N LYS A 325 -7.08 3.68 3.43
CA LYS A 325 -7.16 4.89 4.25
C LYS A 325 -8.12 5.92 3.68
N GLY A 326 -8.66 6.77 4.56
CA GLY A 326 -9.47 7.94 4.21
C GLY A 326 -10.99 7.71 4.26
N ILE A 327 -11.45 6.57 4.77
CA ILE A 327 -12.89 6.23 4.81
C ILE A 327 -13.56 7.12 5.87
N LEU A 328 -14.48 8.00 5.46
CA LEU A 328 -15.10 8.99 6.34
C LEU A 328 -14.09 9.82 7.14
N GLY A 329 -12.99 10.24 6.49
CA GLY A 329 -11.91 11.01 7.14
C GLY A 329 -12.44 12.20 7.95
N LYS A 330 -13.31 13.03 7.36
CA LYS A 330 -13.89 14.22 8.04
C LYS A 330 -14.66 13.87 9.32
N GLN A 331 -15.47 12.82 9.28
CA GLN A 331 -16.25 12.36 10.43
C GLN A 331 -15.34 11.79 11.52
N CYS A 332 -14.26 11.10 11.13
CA CYS A 332 -13.28 10.58 12.05
C CYS A 332 -12.40 11.70 12.66
N GLU A 333 -12.04 12.73 11.90
CA GLU A 333 -11.34 13.92 12.40
C GLU A 333 -12.17 14.68 13.44
N ALA A 334 -13.47 14.81 13.19
CA ALA A 334 -14.40 15.49 14.11
C ALA A 334 -14.47 14.83 15.50
N LEU A 335 -14.14 13.54 15.62
CA LEU A 335 -14.07 12.85 16.92
C LEU A 335 -13.00 13.45 17.84
N ASN A 336 -11.91 13.99 17.27
CA ASN A 336 -10.80 14.56 18.02
C ASN A 336 -11.03 16.04 18.41
N MET A 337 -11.97 16.74 17.77
CA MET A 337 -12.13 18.19 17.89
C MET A 337 -13.02 18.68 19.04
N SER A 338 -13.01 18.03 20.21
CA SER A 338 -13.75 18.58 21.36
C SER A 338 -13.11 18.37 22.72
N SER A 339 -11.78 18.49 22.78
CA SER A 339 -11.04 18.58 24.04
C SER A 339 -10.11 19.79 23.98
N GLY A 340 -10.56 20.94 24.46
CA GLY A 340 -9.69 22.08 24.76
C GLY A 340 -10.02 23.38 24.04
N HIS A 341 -10.06 24.44 24.84
CA HIS A 341 -10.10 25.88 24.54
C HIS A 341 -9.92 26.34 23.09
N ILE A 342 -10.82 27.24 22.70
CA ILE A 342 -10.55 28.28 21.71
C ILE A 342 -9.35 29.09 22.22
N THR A 343 -8.13 28.73 21.82
CA THR A 343 -7.03 29.69 21.76
C THR A 343 -7.09 30.31 20.37
N THR A 344 -7.85 31.39 20.27
CA THR A 344 -7.73 32.37 19.19
C THR A 344 -6.36 33.01 19.30
N GLU A 345 -5.35 32.42 18.65
CA GLU A 345 -4.10 33.09 18.32
C GLU A 345 -3.40 32.29 17.23
N CYS A 346 -3.57 32.76 15.99
CA CYS A 346 -2.69 32.64 14.81
C CYS A 346 -3.51 32.82 13.53
N LEU A 347 -4.07 34.02 13.37
CA LEU A 347 -4.31 34.60 12.05
C LEU A 347 -3.60 35.95 12.03
N GLU A 348 -2.27 35.89 12.03
CA GLU A 348 -1.44 36.98 11.52
C GLU A 348 -0.07 36.37 11.16
N GLU A 349 0.38 36.72 9.95
CA GLU A 349 1.71 36.45 9.38
C GLU A 349 1.99 35.05 8.80
N ARG A 350 1.60 34.83 7.53
CA ARG A 350 2.51 34.91 6.35
C ARG A 350 1.86 34.40 5.07
#